data_AF-T0Z4P8-F1
#
_entry.id   AF-T0Z4P8-F1
#
_cell.length_a   1.000
_cell.length_b   1.000
_cell.length_c   1.000
_cell.angle_alpha   90.00
_cell.angle_beta   90.00
_cell.angle_gamma   90.00
#
_symmetry.space_group_name_H-M   'P 1'
#
loop_
_entity.id
_entity.type
_entity.pdbx_description
1 polymer ?
#
loop_
_entity_poly.entity_id
_entity_poly.type
_entity_poly.pdbx_seq_one_letter_code
_entity_poly.pdbx_strand_id
1 'polypeptide(L)'
;MRFWIAEDQVSVAGSGPWRRIVVRTANGHQTPILTSLKELPAAKVAVLMFARWRQENFFKYTEEHMGLDQLLGYSYRDADGSQLVPNPKRQGVERELRRKRQSLAKLRAKLGQAVLAEPRDSDSATPRLKAAQKRQIE
;
A
#
# COMPACT_ATOMS: atom_id res chain seq x y z
N MET A 1 -6.80 24.64 -1.93
CA MET A 1 -8.12 24.74 -2.58
C MET A 1 -9.18 24.72 -1.48
N ARG A 2 -9.96 25.80 -1.33
CA ARG A 2 -11.03 25.87 -0.32
C ARG A 2 -12.35 25.50 -0.99
N PHE A 3 -13.06 24.54 -0.41
CA PHE A 3 -14.39 24.12 -0.84
C PHE A 3 -15.23 23.82 0.39
N TRP A 4 -16.54 23.89 0.23
CA TRP A 4 -17.51 23.50 1.25
C TRP A 4 -18.15 22.18 0.85
N ILE A 5 -18.48 21.35 1.84
CA ILE A 5 -19.11 20.05 1.62
C ILE A 5 -20.41 20.00 2.41
N ALA A 6 -21.45 19.46 1.77
CA ALA A 6 -22.66 18.98 2.43
C ALA A 6 -22.85 17.50 2.10
N GLU A 7 -23.43 16.75 3.04
CA GLU A 7 -23.70 15.32 2.89
C GLU A 7 -25.14 15.02 3.30
N ASP A 8 -25.83 14.23 2.51
CA ASP A 8 -27.17 13.73 2.78
C ASP A 8 -27.45 12.39 2.11
N GLN A 9 -28.67 11.88 2.27
CA GLN A 9 -29.15 10.68 1.58
C GLN A 9 -30.30 11.01 0.66
N VAL A 10 -30.26 10.45 -0.55
CA VAL A 10 -31.24 10.72 -1.60
C VAL A 10 -31.64 9.43 -2.31
N SER A 11 -32.90 9.33 -2.69
CA SER A 11 -33.39 8.30 -3.62
C SER A 11 -33.42 8.86 -5.04
N VAL A 12 -32.89 8.10 -6.00
CA VAL A 12 -32.79 8.49 -7.41
C VAL A 12 -33.57 7.47 -8.24
N ALA A 13 -34.57 7.93 -8.99
CA ALA A 13 -35.39 7.10 -9.87
C ALA A 13 -35.96 5.83 -9.19
N GLY A 14 -36.43 5.96 -7.94
CA GLY A 14 -37.00 4.83 -7.17
C GLY A 14 -35.97 3.90 -6.53
N SER A 15 -34.67 4.16 -6.70
CA SER A 15 -33.58 3.40 -6.06
C SER A 15 -32.91 4.23 -4.96
N GLY A 16 -32.62 3.63 -3.80
CA GLY A 16 -31.98 4.31 -2.68
C GLY A 16 -32.08 3.53 -1.37
N PRO A 17 -31.55 4.09 -0.27
CA PRO A 17 -30.94 5.41 -0.16
C PRO A 17 -29.48 5.44 -0.65
N TRP A 18 -29.13 6.44 -1.45
CA TRP A 18 -27.75 6.72 -1.89
C TRP A 18 -27.14 7.84 -1.05
N ARG A 19 -25.85 7.73 -0.75
CA ARG A 19 -25.11 8.81 -0.14
C ARG A 19 -24.82 9.87 -1.20
N ARG A 20 -25.25 11.11 -0.96
CA ARG A 20 -24.95 12.26 -1.81
C ARG A 20 -24.00 13.19 -1.08
N ILE A 21 -22.93 13.57 -1.76
CA ILE A 21 -21.95 14.55 -1.30
C ILE A 21 -21.97 15.71 -2.28
N VAL A 22 -22.31 16.90 -1.81
CA VAL A 22 -22.32 18.11 -2.64
C VAL A 22 -21.09 18.94 -2.30
N VAL A 23 -20.24 19.17 -3.29
CA VAL A 23 -19.06 20.04 -3.14
C VAL A 23 -19.35 21.38 -3.78
N ARG A 24 -19.19 22.46 -3.00
CA ARG A 24 -19.28 23.84 -3.49
C ARG A 24 -17.88 24.46 -3.56
N THR A 25 -17.49 24.91 -4.74
CA THR A 25 -16.23 25.63 -4.98
C THR A 25 -16.36 27.13 -4.68
N ALA A 26 -15.24 27.83 -4.58
CA ALA A 26 -15.21 29.27 -4.27
C ALA A 26 -15.97 30.15 -5.28
N ASN A 27 -16.01 29.73 -6.55
CA ASN A 27 -16.80 30.38 -7.60
C ASN A 27 -18.32 30.08 -7.52
N GLY A 28 -18.76 29.32 -6.53
CA GLY A 28 -20.17 28.98 -6.30
C GLY A 28 -20.68 27.75 -7.06
N HIS A 29 -19.89 27.16 -7.96
CA HIS A 29 -20.27 25.93 -8.66
C HIS A 29 -20.48 24.78 -7.66
N GLN A 30 -21.53 23.98 -7.89
CA GLN A 30 -21.89 22.84 -7.06
C GLN A 30 -21.79 21.56 -7.88
N THR A 31 -21.03 20.60 -7.37
CA THR A 31 -20.87 19.29 -7.99
C THR A 31 -21.47 18.24 -7.04
N PRO A 32 -22.64 17.66 -7.38
CA PRO A 32 -23.20 16.55 -6.63
C PRO A 32 -22.48 15.25 -7.01
N ILE A 33 -22.08 14.48 -6.01
CA ILE A 33 -21.46 13.17 -6.14
C ILE A 33 -22.39 12.16 -5.48
N LEU A 34 -22.88 11.19 -6.26
CA LEU A 34 -23.63 10.04 -5.74
C LEU A 34 -22.68 8.86 -5.55
N THR A 35 -22.72 8.24 -4.38
CA THR A 35 -21.84 7.12 -4.07
C THR A 35 -22.48 6.10 -3.13
N SER A 36 -22.06 4.84 -3.24
CA SER A 36 -22.35 3.77 -2.29
C SER A 36 -21.30 3.67 -1.17
N LEU A 37 -20.20 4.43 -1.27
CA LEU A 37 -19.12 4.43 -0.28
C LEU A 37 -19.61 5.10 1.00
N LYS A 38 -19.93 4.32 2.03
CA LYS A 38 -20.41 4.83 3.33
C LYS A 38 -19.27 5.21 4.28
N GLU A 39 -18.21 4.42 4.30
CA GLU A 39 -17.14 4.56 5.30
C GLU A 39 -16.10 5.63 4.96
N LEU A 40 -15.98 5.99 3.68
CA LEU A 40 -14.95 6.93 3.25
C LEU A 40 -15.33 8.37 3.64
N PRO A 41 -14.45 9.20 4.22
CA PRO A 41 -14.78 10.58 4.52
C PRO A 41 -15.17 11.38 3.27
N ALA A 42 -16.20 12.22 3.35
CA ALA A 42 -16.72 12.97 2.20
C ALA A 42 -15.65 13.84 1.53
N ALA A 43 -14.76 14.45 2.33
CA ALA A 43 -13.62 15.22 1.82
C ALA A 43 -12.67 14.37 0.95
N LYS A 44 -12.45 13.10 1.33
CA LYS A 44 -11.60 12.19 0.57
C LYS A 44 -12.27 11.79 -0.74
N VAL A 45 -13.57 11.51 -0.72
CA VAL A 45 -14.36 11.26 -1.94
C VAL A 45 -14.27 12.47 -2.87
N ALA A 46 -14.50 13.68 -2.37
CA ALA A 46 -14.42 14.91 -3.15
C ALA A 46 -13.06 15.08 -3.85
N VAL A 47 -11.96 14.94 -3.11
CA VAL A 47 -10.60 15.05 -3.68
C VAL A 47 -10.35 13.99 -4.75
N LEU A 48 -10.76 12.75 -4.53
CA LEU A 48 -10.61 11.67 -5.51
C LEU A 48 -11.44 11.94 -6.78
N MET A 49 -12.66 12.46 -6.64
CA MET A 49 -13.50 12.80 -7.79
C MET A 49 -12.91 13.95 -8.62
N PHE A 50 -12.38 15.00 -8.00
CA PHE A 50 -11.67 16.04 -8.76
C PHE A 50 -10.36 15.54 -9.37
N ALA A 51 -9.68 14.59 -8.72
CA ALA A 51 -8.47 13.98 -9.27
C ALA A 51 -8.76 13.08 -10.49
N ARG A 52 -10.00 12.62 -10.71
CA ARG A 52 -10.38 11.86 -11.91
C ARG A 52 -10.05 12.62 -13.19
N TRP A 53 -10.28 13.93 -13.23
CA TRP A 53 -9.95 14.77 -14.39
C TRP A 53 -8.47 14.71 -14.77
N ARG A 54 -7.58 14.46 -13.80
CA ARG A 54 -6.15 14.25 -14.08
C ARG A 54 -5.89 12.93 -14.80
N GLN A 55 -6.70 11.89 -14.55
CA GLN A 55 -6.58 10.61 -15.24
C GLN A 55 -7.03 10.75 -16.69
N GLU A 56 -8.15 11.44 -16.93
CA GLU A 56 -8.64 11.73 -18.29
C GLU A 56 -7.60 12.53 -19.08
N ASN A 57 -7.03 13.58 -18.47
CA ASN A 57 -5.96 14.36 -19.09
C ASN A 57 -4.70 13.54 -19.34
N PHE A 58 -4.35 12.63 -18.44
CA PHE A 58 -3.21 11.74 -18.62
C PHE A 58 -3.40 10.85 -19.85
N PHE A 59 -4.55 10.20 -19.99
CA PHE A 59 -4.82 9.34 -21.13
C PHE A 59 -4.80 10.13 -22.44
N LYS A 60 -5.51 11.27 -22.48
CA LYS A 60 -5.53 12.14 -23.66
C LYS A 60 -4.13 12.56 -24.09
N TYR A 61 -3.32 13.06 -23.16
CA TYR A 61 -1.96 13.51 -23.45
C TYR A 61 -1.05 12.37 -23.90
N THR A 62 -1.19 11.19 -23.27
CA THR A 62 -0.36 10.02 -23.60
C THR A 62 -0.73 9.43 -24.96
N GLU A 63 -2.02 9.47 -25.32
CA GLU A 63 -2.50 9.12 -26.65
C GLU A 63 -1.93 10.09 -27.71
N GLU A 64 -2.09 11.40 -27.51
CA GLU A 64 -1.68 12.43 -28.47
C GLU A 64 -0.15 12.55 -28.65
N HIS A 65 0.63 12.38 -27.59
CA HIS A 65 2.06 12.72 -27.60
C HIS A 65 3.01 11.55 -27.33
N MET A 66 2.53 10.47 -26.73
CA MET A 66 3.36 9.31 -26.36
C MET A 66 2.99 8.06 -27.16
N GLY A 67 2.02 8.16 -28.09
CA GLY A 67 1.63 7.05 -28.95
C GLY A 67 1.04 5.88 -28.18
N LEU A 68 0.27 6.13 -27.11
CA LEU A 68 -0.38 5.07 -26.33
C LEU A 68 -1.14 4.08 -27.23
N ASP A 69 -1.87 4.62 -28.21
CA ASP A 69 -2.65 3.83 -29.18
C ASP A 69 -1.80 3.21 -30.28
N GLN A 70 -0.55 3.63 -30.45
CA GLN A 70 0.40 3.06 -31.41
C GLN A 70 1.09 1.80 -30.85
N LEU A 71 1.01 1.56 -29.54
CA LEU A 71 1.53 0.35 -28.89
C LEU A 71 0.61 -0.87 -29.04
N LEU A 72 -0.61 -0.68 -29.57
CA LEU A 72 -1.59 -1.74 -29.73
C LEU A 72 -1.45 -2.40 -31.12
N GLY A 73 -0.64 -3.46 -31.19
CA GLY A 73 -0.88 -4.47 -32.23
C GLY A 73 -2.22 -5.15 -31.98
N TYR A 74 -2.99 -5.48 -33.03
CA TYR A 74 -4.25 -6.25 -32.93
C TYR A 74 -4.07 -7.66 -32.34
N SER A 75 -2.84 -8.09 -32.09
CA SER A 75 -2.54 -9.35 -31.42
C SER A 75 -2.88 -9.25 -29.93
N TYR A 76 -3.84 -10.05 -29.51
CA TYR A 76 -4.02 -10.40 -28.10
C TYR A 76 -3.53 -11.83 -27.88
N ARG A 77 -3.12 -12.14 -26.66
CA ARG A 77 -2.80 -13.50 -26.22
C ARG A 77 -3.53 -13.72 -24.91
N ASP A 78 -4.10 -14.91 -24.74
CA ASP A 78 -4.65 -15.30 -23.45
C ASP A 78 -3.58 -15.18 -22.38
N ALA A 79 -3.95 -14.60 -21.24
CA ALA A 79 -3.06 -14.56 -20.09
C ALA A 79 -2.80 -16.00 -19.63
N ASP A 80 -1.53 -16.37 -19.50
CA ASP A 80 -1.16 -17.66 -18.95
C ASP A 80 -1.57 -17.72 -17.47
N GLY A 81 -2.65 -18.44 -17.18
CA GLY A 81 -3.17 -18.59 -15.82
C GLY A 81 -2.22 -19.35 -14.88
N SER A 82 -1.18 -20.00 -15.41
CA SER A 82 -0.13 -20.63 -14.61
C SER A 82 1.00 -19.67 -14.23
N GLN A 83 1.03 -18.45 -14.79
CA GLN A 83 2.03 -17.44 -14.47
C GLN A 83 1.92 -17.03 -13.00
N LEU A 84 3.03 -17.19 -12.26
CA LEU A 84 3.11 -16.76 -10.87
C LEU A 84 3.12 -15.23 -10.79
N VAL A 85 2.08 -14.65 -10.19
CA VAL A 85 1.97 -13.22 -9.92
C VAL A 85 2.30 -12.94 -8.44
N PRO A 86 3.07 -11.88 -8.12
CA PRO A 86 3.35 -11.52 -6.74
C PRO A 86 2.06 -11.27 -5.95
N ASN A 87 1.86 -12.01 -4.85
CA ASN A 87 0.70 -11.82 -3.98
C ASN A 87 0.92 -10.61 -3.04
N PRO A 88 0.15 -9.52 -3.15
CA PRO A 88 0.34 -8.32 -2.34
C PRO A 88 0.21 -8.57 -0.83
N LYS A 89 -0.67 -9.51 -0.43
CA LYS A 89 -0.83 -9.89 0.97
C LYS A 89 0.41 -10.59 1.51
N ARG A 90 1.05 -11.45 0.71
CA ARG A 90 2.32 -12.11 1.09
C ARG A 90 3.46 -11.10 1.23
N GLN A 91 3.54 -10.12 0.32
CA GLN A 91 4.55 -9.06 0.41
C GLN A 91 4.45 -8.27 1.72
N GLY A 92 3.23 -8.00 2.20
CA GLY A 92 3.02 -7.36 3.50
C GLY A 92 3.61 -8.17 4.66
N VAL A 93 3.26 -9.45 4.74
CA VAL A 93 3.74 -10.37 5.78
C VAL A 93 5.26 -10.53 5.72
N GLU A 94 5.83 -10.62 4.52
CA GLU A 94 7.28 -10.80 4.34
C GLU A 94 8.08 -9.58 4.80
N ARG A 95 7.55 -8.37 4.59
CA ARG A 95 8.14 -7.13 5.14
C ARG A 95 8.14 -7.14 6.66
N GLU A 96 7.05 -7.58 7.30
CA GLU A 96 6.98 -7.69 8.76
C GLU A 96 7.94 -8.74 9.30
N LEU A 97 8.01 -9.91 8.65
CA LEU A 97 8.95 -10.97 9.01
C LEU A 97 10.40 -10.46 8.94
N ARG A 98 10.75 -9.73 7.88
CA ARG A 98 12.08 -9.12 7.72
C ARG A 98 12.39 -8.16 8.87
N ARG A 99 11.44 -7.32 9.27
CA ARG A 99 11.59 -6.39 10.40
C ARG A 99 11.83 -7.14 11.71
N LYS A 100 11.02 -8.17 12.00
CA LYS A 100 11.17 -8.98 13.22
C LYS A 100 12.51 -9.70 13.26
N ARG A 101 12.95 -10.29 12.15
CA ARG A 101 14.28 -10.94 12.03
C ARG A 101 15.42 -9.97 12.28
N GLN A 102 15.36 -8.75 11.74
CA GLN A 102 16.37 -7.72 12.00
C GLN A 102 16.39 -7.30 13.48
N SER A 103 15.23 -7.14 14.11
CA SER A 103 15.14 -6.84 15.55
C SER A 103 15.79 -7.94 16.38
N LEU A 104 15.44 -9.20 16.09
CA LEU A 104 15.98 -10.37 16.79
C LEU A 104 17.51 -10.48 16.62
N ALA A 105 18.02 -10.25 15.42
CA ALA A 105 19.46 -10.23 15.16
C ALA A 105 20.18 -9.15 16.00
N LYS A 106 19.59 -7.94 16.12
CA LYS A 106 20.13 -6.87 16.97
C LYS A 106 20.13 -7.26 18.45
N LEU A 107 19.04 -7.86 18.96
CA LEU A 107 18.98 -8.31 20.35
C LEU A 107 20.01 -9.41 20.62
N ARG A 108 20.16 -10.38 19.72
CA ARG A 108 21.20 -11.42 19.84
C ARG A 108 22.61 -10.83 19.84
N ALA A 109 22.88 -9.84 19.00
CA ALA A 109 24.18 -9.15 19.00
C ALA A 109 24.44 -8.42 20.32
N LYS A 110 23.44 -7.71 20.86
CA LYS A 110 23.53 -7.04 22.18
C LYS A 110 23.75 -8.05 23.31
N LEU A 111 23.03 -9.17 23.30
CA LEU A 111 23.21 -10.25 24.28
C LEU A 111 24.64 -10.80 24.20
N GLY A 112 25.14 -11.09 23.00
CA GLY A 112 26.51 -11.58 22.81
C GLY A 112 27.56 -10.59 23.32
N GLN A 113 27.34 -9.29 23.10
CA GLN A 113 28.21 -8.25 23.65
C GLN A 113 28.14 -8.19 25.19
N ALA A 114 26.95 -8.29 25.78
CA ALA A 114 26.78 -8.29 27.23
C ALA A 114 27.48 -9.49 27.90
N VAL A 115 27.32 -10.69 27.35
CA VAL A 115 27.98 -11.92 27.83
C VAL A 115 29.51 -11.82 27.74
N LEU A 116 30.04 -11.10 26.75
CA LEU A 116 31.48 -10.87 26.63
C LEU A 116 31.99 -9.76 27.56
N ALA A 117 31.13 -8.85 28.00
CA ALA A 117 31.47 -7.70 28.83
C ALA A 117 31.36 -7.98 30.34
N GLU A 118 30.68 -9.06 30.76
CA GLU A 118 30.65 -9.47 32.16
C GLU A 118 32.06 -9.88 32.64
N PRO A 119 32.54 -9.30 33.76
CA PRO A 119 33.79 -9.74 34.37
C PRO A 119 33.62 -11.16 34.88
N ARG A 120 34.56 -12.04 34.53
CA ARG A 120 34.56 -13.43 34.99
C ARG A 120 34.91 -13.48 36.47
N ASP A 121 33.99 -13.95 37.30
CA ASP A 121 34.37 -14.55 38.58
C ASP A 121 35.15 -15.82 38.30
N SER A 122 36.31 -15.96 38.93
CA SER A 122 37.34 -16.94 38.63
C SER A 122 36.98 -18.41 38.96
N ASP A 123 35.73 -18.73 39.31
CA ASP A 123 35.37 -20.08 39.81
C ASP A 123 34.19 -20.80 39.15
N SER A 124 33.45 -20.21 38.20
CA SER A 124 32.32 -20.94 37.59
C SER A 124 32.71 -21.65 36.28
N ALA A 125 32.98 -22.95 36.39
CA ALA A 125 33.19 -23.86 35.26
C ALA A 125 31.88 -24.05 34.46
N THR A 126 31.66 -23.24 33.42
CA THR A 126 30.64 -23.55 32.39
C THR A 126 31.34 -23.92 31.08
N PRO A 127 31.05 -25.09 30.48
CA PRO A 127 31.72 -25.51 29.25
C PRO A 127 31.37 -24.58 28.11
N ARG A 128 32.40 -24.07 27.44
CA ARG A 128 32.30 -23.31 26.18
C ARG A 128 31.39 -24.06 25.21
N LEU A 129 30.27 -23.45 24.81
CA LEU A 129 29.61 -23.79 23.55
C LEU A 129 30.57 -23.39 22.41
N LYS A 130 31.44 -24.33 22.03
CA LYS A 130 32.35 -24.16 20.89
C LYS A 130 31.51 -23.81 19.67
N ALA A 131 31.82 -22.67 19.06
CA ALA A 131 31.34 -22.27 17.75
C ALA A 131 31.86 -23.27 16.70
N ALA A 132 31.16 -24.39 16.53
CA ALA A 132 31.29 -25.27 15.39
C ALA A 132 30.26 -24.85 14.35
N GLN A 133 30.61 -23.87 13.53
CA GLN A 133 29.90 -23.64 12.27
C GLN A 133 30.87 -23.10 11.22
N LYS A 134 31.89 -23.91 10.92
CA LYS A 134 32.60 -23.89 9.64
C LYS A 134 32.36 -25.24 8.98
N ARG A 135 31.83 -25.21 7.75
CA ARG A 135 31.65 -26.31 6.78
C ARG A 135 30.39 -27.16 6.91
N GLN A 136 29.30 -26.70 6.30
CA GLN A 136 28.33 -27.57 5.62
C GLN A 136 27.46 -26.74 4.66
N ILE A 137 28.06 -26.27 3.57
CA ILE A 137 27.47 -26.18 2.22
C ILE A 137 28.67 -26.30 1.27
N GLU A 138 29.06 -27.54 1.00
CA GLU A 138 29.37 -27.97 -0.37
C GLU A 138 28.14 -28.75 -0.85
#